data_AF-A0A0E3JY15-F1
#
_entry.id   AF-A0A0E3JY15-F1
#
_cell.length_a   1.000
_cell.length_b   1.000
_cell.length_c   1.000
_cell.angle_alpha   90.00
_cell.angle_beta   90.00
_cell.angle_gamma   90.00
#
_symmetry.space_group_name_H-M   'P 1'
#
loop_
_entity.id
_entity.type
_entity.pdbx_description
1 polymer ?
#
loop_
_entity_poly.entity_id
_entity_poly.type
_entity_poly.pdbx_seq_one_letter_code
_entity_poly.pdbx_strand_id
1 'polypeptide(L)'
;MNLEFKTYQLKEGTKNYKQLIENIKLQNEFVIIGEEIVKDYADCYKVLYAPDDMNLVSALTLEEQSLRIPKNELELKKDDFPGIETQEMDIPKEYLTLDIVEEIQRLNT
;
A
#
# COMPACT_ATOMS: atom_id res chain seq x y z
N MET A 1 14.62 7.80 -2.88
CA MET A 1 15.22 6.98 -1.82
C MET A 1 14.59 5.62 -1.98
N ASN A 2 15.41 4.59 -2.06
CA ASN A 2 14.90 3.23 -2.20
C ASN A 2 14.38 2.75 -0.84
N LEU A 3 13.12 2.33 -0.83
CA LEU A 3 12.44 1.75 0.31
C LEU A 3 11.91 0.38 -0.10
N GLU A 4 12.10 -0.61 0.77
CA GLU A 4 11.55 -1.95 0.58
C GLU A 4 10.18 -2.02 1.26
N PHE A 5 9.19 -2.51 0.51
CA PHE A 5 7.83 -2.69 0.97
C PHE A 5 7.42 -4.15 0.86
N LYS A 6 6.73 -4.66 1.87
CA LYS A 6 5.95 -5.89 1.75
C LYS A 6 4.76 -5.64 0.84
N THR A 7 4.52 -6.56 -0.09
CA THR A 7 3.39 -6.50 -1.00
C THR A 7 2.16 -7.14 -0.35
N TYR A 8 1.03 -6.45 -0.47
CA TYR A 8 -0.27 -6.89 0.03
C TYR A 8 -1.24 -7.04 -1.13
N GLN A 9 -2.20 -7.94 -0.94
CA GLN A 9 -3.30 -8.15 -1.87
C GLN A 9 -4.62 -8.12 -1.11
N LEU A 10 -5.70 -7.78 -1.80
CA LEU A 10 -7.03 -7.97 -1.22
C LEU A 10 -7.35 -9.45 -1.11
N LYS A 11 -7.98 -9.82 0.00
CA LYS A 11 -8.53 -11.16 0.21
C LYS A 11 -9.61 -11.49 -0.83
N GLU A 12 -9.77 -12.78 -1.11
CA GLU A 12 -10.89 -13.24 -1.93
C GLU A 12 -12.23 -12.90 -1.27
N GLY A 13 -13.12 -12.26 -2.05
CA GLY A 13 -14.46 -11.88 -1.59
C GLY A 13 -14.62 -10.43 -1.14
N THR A 14 -13.55 -9.63 -1.14
CA THR A 14 -13.61 -8.19 -0.84
C THR A 14 -14.35 -7.44 -1.95
N LYS A 15 -15.65 -7.15 -1.74
CA LYS A 15 -16.54 -6.65 -2.81
C LYS A 15 -16.26 -5.20 -3.24
N ASN A 16 -15.84 -4.34 -2.32
CA ASN A 16 -15.81 -2.90 -2.55
C ASN A 16 -14.66 -2.48 -3.49
N TYR A 17 -13.51 -3.12 -3.38
CA TYR A 17 -12.32 -2.76 -4.15
C TYR A 17 -12.09 -3.66 -5.37
N LYS A 18 -12.70 -4.85 -5.41
CA LYS A 18 -12.63 -5.77 -6.54
C LYS A 18 -13.14 -5.13 -7.84
N GLN A 19 -14.22 -4.35 -7.78
CA GLN A 19 -14.71 -3.61 -8.96
C GLN A 19 -13.72 -2.56 -9.44
N LEU A 20 -13.01 -1.87 -8.54
CA LEU A 20 -11.98 -0.90 -8.90
C LEU A 20 -10.80 -1.56 -9.62
N ILE A 21 -10.33 -2.70 -9.09
CA ILE A 21 -9.24 -3.48 -9.67
C ILE A 21 -9.64 -4.04 -11.04
N GLU A 22 -10.81 -4.67 -11.14
CA GLU A 22 -11.30 -5.29 -12.38
C GLU A 22 -11.61 -4.25 -13.48
N ASN A 23 -12.22 -3.11 -13.13
CA ASN A 23 -12.60 -2.09 -14.11
C ASN A 23 -11.39 -1.33 -14.68
N ILE A 24 -10.34 -1.16 -13.87
CA ILE A 24 -9.16 -0.37 -14.26
C ILE A 24 -7.98 -1.29 -14.65
N LYS A 25 -8.18 -2.62 -14.64
CA LYS A 25 -7.15 -3.64 -14.89
C LYS A 25 -5.90 -3.45 -14.04
N LEU A 26 -6.09 -2.98 -12.80
CA LEU A 26 -5.01 -2.88 -11.84
C LEU A 26 -4.67 -4.29 -11.37
N GLN A 27 -3.40 -4.55 -11.07
CA GLN A 27 -2.97 -5.74 -10.34
C GLN A 27 -3.55 -5.67 -8.92
N ASN A 28 -3.76 -6.81 -8.27
CA ASN A 28 -4.25 -6.83 -6.88
C ASN A 28 -3.08 -6.65 -5.91
N GLU A 29 -2.30 -5.59 -6.09
CA GLU A 29 -1.00 -5.40 -5.46
C GLU A 29 -0.87 -4.00 -4.86
N PHE A 30 -0.54 -3.97 -3.58
CA PHE A 30 -0.55 -2.77 -2.77
C PHE A 30 0.64 -2.75 -1.83
N VAL A 31 1.15 -1.56 -1.56
CA VAL A 31 2.14 -1.32 -0.51
C VAL A 31 1.53 -0.43 0.56
N ILE A 32 1.86 -0.70 1.83
CA ILE A 32 1.36 0.08 2.96
C ILE A 32 2.33 1.21 3.24
N ILE A 33 1.81 2.43 3.30
CA ILE A 33 2.59 3.64 3.62
C ILE A 33 2.21 4.27 4.97
N GLY A 34 1.15 3.78 5.62
CA GLY A 34 0.73 4.25 6.93
C GLY A 34 -0.54 3.59 7.44
N GLU A 35 -0.93 3.94 8.65
CA GLU A 35 -2.15 3.48 9.31
C GLU A 35 -3.08 4.66 9.62
N GLU A 36 -4.39 4.42 9.57
CA GLU A 36 -5.38 5.38 10.04
C GLU A 36 -6.33 4.68 11.01
N ILE A 37 -6.27 5.10 12.27
CA ILE A 37 -7.13 4.60 13.35
C ILE A 37 -8.15 5.69 13.63
N VAL A 38 -9.38 5.49 13.16
CA VAL A 38 -10.49 6.41 13.39
C VAL A 38 -11.40 5.81 14.44
N LYS A 39 -11.65 6.56 15.52
CA LYS A 39 -12.56 6.15 16.59
C LYS A 39 -13.94 5.85 16.00
N ASP A 40 -14.50 4.71 16.35
CA ASP A 40 -15.80 4.19 15.88
C ASP A 40 -15.83 3.70 14.40
N TYR A 41 -14.68 3.61 13.74
CA TYR A 41 -14.52 3.04 12.40
C TYR A 41 -13.52 1.88 12.40
N ALA A 42 -13.54 1.07 11.34
CA ALA A 42 -12.57 -0.01 11.18
C ALA A 42 -11.17 0.58 10.93
N ASP A 43 -10.17 0.04 11.62
CA ASP A 43 -8.76 0.38 11.37
C ASP A 43 -8.43 0.17 9.90
N CYS A 44 -7.83 1.19 9.29
CA CYS A 44 -7.47 1.17 7.88
C CYS A 44 -5.96 1.28 7.69
N TYR A 45 -5.47 0.68 6.62
CA TYR A 45 -4.16 0.98 6.06
C TYR A 45 -4.32 2.08 5.00
N LYS A 46 -3.37 3.02 4.98
CA LYS A 46 -3.11 3.89 3.84
C LYS A 46 -2.22 3.11 2.88
N VAL A 47 -2.75 2.78 1.70
CA VAL A 47 -2.03 1.98 0.71
C VAL A 47 -1.86 2.71 -0.59
N LEU A 48 -0.74 2.46 -1.26
CA LEU A 48 -0.55 2.86 -2.65
C LEU A 48 -0.66 1.63 -3.53
N TYR A 49 -1.18 1.83 -4.74
CA TYR A 49 -1.16 0.82 -5.77
C TYR A 49 0.28 0.61 -6.24
N ALA A 50 0.74 -0.64 -6.29
CA ALA A 50 2.13 -0.99 -6.54
C ALA A 50 2.31 -1.72 -7.88
N PRO A 51 2.23 -1.02 -9.03
CA PRO A 51 2.68 -1.59 -10.29
C PRO A 51 4.21 -1.56 -10.37
N ASP A 52 4.78 -2.28 -11.35
CA ASP A 52 6.22 -2.25 -11.66
C ASP A 52 6.79 -0.82 -11.77
N ASP A 53 5.98 0.15 -12.21
CA ASP A 53 6.31 1.58 -12.28
C ASP A 53 5.24 2.46 -11.59
N MET A 54 5.47 2.82 -10.33
CA MET A 54 4.57 3.72 -9.59
C MET A 54 4.69 5.17 -10.09
N ASN A 55 3.66 5.65 -10.77
CA ASN A 55 3.57 7.05 -11.21
C ASN A 55 3.07 7.94 -10.07
N LEU A 56 4.00 8.55 -9.33
CA LEU A 56 3.68 9.56 -8.33
C LEU A 56 3.35 10.91 -8.98
N VAL A 57 2.27 11.54 -8.55
CA VAL A 57 1.84 12.87 -9.00
C VAL A 57 2.50 13.94 -8.13
N SER A 58 3.37 14.77 -8.70
CA SER A 58 4.19 15.78 -7.98
C SER A 58 3.44 16.90 -7.28
N ALA A 59 2.15 17.04 -7.54
CA ALA A 59 1.29 17.99 -6.84
C ALA A 59 0.65 17.42 -5.57
N LEU A 60 0.78 16.11 -5.31
CA LEU A 60 0.10 15.42 -4.23
C LEU A 60 1.09 14.72 -3.31
N THR A 61 0.83 14.74 -2.01
CA THR A 61 1.53 13.93 -1.02
C THR A 61 1.22 12.44 -1.20
N LEU A 62 2.04 11.54 -0.63
CA LEU A 62 1.75 10.10 -0.66
C LEU A 62 0.42 9.78 0.03
N GLU A 63 0.10 10.50 1.10
CA GLU A 63 -1.17 10.31 1.79
C GLU A 63 -2.37 10.69 0.92
N GLU A 64 -2.29 11.79 0.17
CA GLU A 64 -3.35 12.23 -0.75
C GLU A 64 -3.53 11.28 -1.94
N GLN A 65 -2.47 10.57 -2.33
CA GLN A 65 -2.50 9.55 -3.38
C GLN A 65 -2.91 8.16 -2.86
N SER A 66 -3.02 8.00 -1.54
CA SER A 66 -3.30 6.70 -0.91
C SER A 66 -4.79 6.36 -0.89
N LEU A 67 -5.06 5.06 -1.01
CA LEU A 67 -6.36 4.46 -0.73
C LEU A 67 -6.41 4.02 0.73
N ARG A 68 -7.58 4.15 1.35
CA ARG A 68 -7.84 3.63 2.69
C ARG A 68 -8.50 2.28 2.58
N ILE A 69 -7.82 1.22 2.98
CA ILE A 69 -8.38 -0.14 2.94
C ILE A 69 -8.43 -0.71 4.36
N PRO A 70 -9.57 -1.26 4.80
CA PRO A 70 -9.67 -1.91 6.09
C PRO A 70 -8.60 -3.00 6.27
N LYS A 71 -7.91 -3.01 7.42
CA LYS A 71 -6.80 -3.95 7.67
C LYS A 71 -7.21 -5.42 7.53
N ASN A 72 -8.47 -5.73 7.81
CA ASN A 72 -9.02 -7.08 7.71
C ASN A 72 -9.30 -7.54 6.26
N GLU A 73 -9.31 -6.63 5.29
CA GLU A 73 -9.54 -6.91 3.86
C GLU A 73 -8.24 -7.16 3.09
N LEU A 74 -7.09 -6.83 3.67
CA LEU A 74 -5.76 -7.07 3.10
C LEU A 74 -5.10 -8.31 3.72
N GLU A 75 -4.29 -8.98 2.91
CA GLU A 75 -3.37 -10.03 3.34
C GLU A 75 -2.03 -9.87 2.64
N LEU A 76 -0.96 -10.34 3.27
CA LEU A 76 0.35 -10.37 2.65
C LEU A 76 0.31 -11.25 1.42
N LYS A 77 0.81 -10.73 0.30
CA LYS A 77 1.03 -11.53 -0.90
C LYS A 77 2.16 -12.50 -0.59
N LYS A 78 1.86 -13.79 -0.77
CA LYS A 78 2.83 -14.87 -0.58
C LYS A 78 3.33 -15.28 -1.96
N ASP A 79 4.64 -15.41 -2.07
CA ASP A 79 5.24 -15.96 -3.28
C ASP A 79 5.00 -17.49 -3.34
N ASP A 80 5.37 -18.12 -4.46
CA ASP A 80 5.31 -19.58 -4.62
C ASP A 80 6.23 -20.34 -3.64
N PHE A 81 7.19 -19.62 -3.04
CA PHE A 81 7.97 -20.06 -1.89
C PHE A 81 7.41 -19.42 -0.60
N PRO A 82 7.64 -20.00 0.60
CA PRO A 82 7.13 -19.47 1.88
C PRO A 82 7.69 -18.10 2.31
N GLY A 83 8.19 -17.30 1.37
CA GLY A 83 8.60 -15.91 1.56
C GLY A 83 7.43 -14.93 1.44
N ILE A 84 7.57 -13.81 2.14
CA ILE A 84 6.74 -12.62 1.92
C ILE A 84 7.29 -11.93 0.67
N GLU A 85 6.41 -11.60 -0.27
CA GLU A 85 6.82 -10.82 -1.44
C GLU A 85 7.15 -9.38 -1.00
N THR A 86 8.33 -8.91 -1.38
CA THR A 86 8.77 -7.53 -1.15
C THR A 86 9.13 -6.87 -2.48
N GLN A 87 8.91 -5.55 -2.55
CA GLN A 87 9.25 -4.71 -3.69
C GLN A 87 10.09 -3.52 -3.22
N GLU A 88 11.18 -3.25 -3.93
CA GLU A 88 11.98 -2.04 -3.76
C GLU A 88 11.41 -0.92 -4.65
N MET A 89 11.15 0.24 -4.06
CA MET A 89 10.58 1.38 -4.75
C MET A 89 11.45 2.62 -4.54
N ASP A 90 11.82 3.31 -5.61
CA ASP A 90 12.49 4.61 -5.52
C ASP A 90 11.46 5.74 -5.36
N ILE A 91 11.27 6.20 -4.13
CA ILE A 91 10.36 7.31 -3.84
C ILE A 91 11.16 8.61 -3.76
N PRO A 92 10.86 9.65 -4.58
CA PRO A 92 11.57 10.91 -4.51
C PRO A 92 11.44 11.57 -3.13
N LYS A 93 12.53 12.20 -2.65
CA LYS A 93 12.61 12.73 -1.29
C LYS A 93 11.55 13.79 -0.97
N GLU A 94 11.07 14.51 -1.98
CA GLU A 94 10.01 15.51 -1.83
C GLU A 94 8.68 14.94 -1.31
N TYR A 95 8.47 13.63 -1.48
CA TYR A 95 7.29 12.92 -0.98
C TYR A 95 7.52 12.23 0.37
N LEU A 96 8.75 12.23 0.89
CA LEU A 96 9.15 11.51 2.09
C LEU A 96 9.42 12.49 3.23
N THR A 97 8.43 12.66 4.11
CA THR A 97 8.67 13.26 5.42
C THR A 97 9.32 12.24 6.35
N LEU A 98 10.01 12.70 7.40
CA LEU A 98 10.62 11.81 8.40
C LEU A 98 9.57 10.87 9.02
N ASP A 99 8.42 11.42 9.38
CA ASP A 99 7.31 10.66 9.98
C ASP A 99 6.84 9.52 9.05
N ILE A 100 6.68 9.81 7.75
CA ILE A 100 6.28 8.81 6.75
C ILE A 100 7.36 7.72 6.62
N VAL A 101 8.64 8.10 6.59
CA VAL A 101 9.74 7.13 6.49
C VAL A 101 9.77 6.22 7.72
N GLU A 102 9.64 6.77 8.93
CA GLU A 102 9.60 5.99 10.16
C GLU A 102 8.40 5.05 10.20
N GLU A 103 7.23 5.50 9.72
CA GLU A 103 6.03 4.68 9.68
C GLU A 103 6.14 3.54 8.66
N ILE A 104 6.67 3.82 7.46
CA ILE A 104 6.97 2.80 6.45
C ILE A 104 7.94 1.76 7.01
N GLN A 105 9.03 2.19 7.66
CA GLN A 105 10.00 1.28 8.25
C GLN A 105 9.38 0.41 9.35
N ARG A 106 8.55 1.00 10.23
CA ARG A 106 7.84 0.27 11.29
C ARG A 106 6.92 -0.81 10.72
N LEU A 107 6.23 -0.54 9.62
CA LEU A 107 5.27 -1.45 8.99
C LEU A 107 5.94 -2.57 8.19
N ASN A 108 7.15 -2.33 7.70
CA ASN A 108 7.91 -3.30 6.89
C ASN A 108 8.94 -4.11 7.69
N THR A 109 9.15 -3.82 8.98
CA THR A 109 9.92 -4.69 9.90
C THR A 109 9.20 -6.02 10.13
#